data_AF-A0A812JT72-F1
#
_entry.id   AF-A0A812JT72-F1
#
_cell.length_a   1.000
_cell.length_b   1.000
_cell.length_c   1.000
_cell.angle_alpha   90.00
_cell.angle_beta   90.00
_cell.angle_gamma   90.00
#
_symmetry.space_group_name_H-M   'P 1'
#
loop_
_entity.id
_entity.type
_entity.pdbx_description
1 polymer ?
#
loop_
_entity_poly.entity_id
_entity_poly.type
_entity_poly.pdbx_seq_one_letter_code
_entity_poly.pdbx_strand_id
1 'polypeptide(L)'
;MIFGTIQRLTAIDDFDLPGRENNFTLNLSRPVEWILTCPIMQLKLVVLAGSRVPSYRRFMMPLMSVAVLLCGTASMFTGEGNSEGEESLFSGDSDFRKLSIVLIVTWFPFPLWFSLSVEGFGLVTDGFIIEMGWVVLNIVSKFLFIIWLQRCKMVHQRKLEAARELYGLSPSDEINEEALKKQALTNGNTTAMGGINAENYGLGQGEEADSELKMVEIVAETMVTLGMSSHTDRLLRLMVENGVTNTAVLERLNAERCMELNLPHALIDGCQRRWIAEKMNMGQDNGGSTGEKEDPFKKLLEANKEPG
;
A
#
# COMPACT_ATOMS: atom_id res chain seq x y z
N MET A 1 28.25 -14.18 29.65
CA MET A 1 27.10 -14.20 30.58
C MET A 1 25.87 -13.50 29.99
N ILE A 2 25.94 -12.22 29.60
CA ILE A 2 24.79 -11.48 29.00
C ILE A 2 24.17 -12.18 27.77
N PHE A 3 24.99 -12.75 26.87
CA PHE A 3 24.49 -13.43 25.65
C PHE A 3 23.57 -14.63 25.95
N GLY A 4 23.87 -15.40 27.02
CA GLY A 4 23.03 -16.50 27.48
C GLY A 4 21.78 -16.05 28.24
N THR A 5 21.74 -14.79 28.71
CA THR A 5 20.53 -14.17 29.27
C THR A 5 19.58 -13.73 28.16
N ILE A 6 20.11 -13.23 27.03
CA ILE A 6 19.32 -12.87 25.84
C ILE A 6 18.65 -14.11 25.23
N GLN A 7 19.37 -15.24 25.10
CA GLN A 7 18.79 -16.50 24.62
C GLN A 7 17.77 -17.14 25.59
N ARG A 8 17.72 -16.71 26.86
CA ARG A 8 16.67 -17.11 27.80
C ARG A 8 15.45 -16.18 27.79
N LEU A 9 15.61 -14.92 27.39
CA LEU A 9 14.49 -14.00 27.16
C LEU A 9 13.68 -14.40 25.91
N THR A 10 14.33 -14.90 24.86
CA THR A 10 13.65 -15.47 23.68
C THR A 10 12.80 -16.72 23.95
N ALA A 11 12.86 -17.30 25.16
CA ALA A 11 12.02 -18.42 25.58
C ALA A 11 10.88 -18.01 26.53
N ILE A 12 10.71 -16.70 26.79
CA ILE A 12 9.71 -16.12 27.70
C ILE A 12 8.65 -15.30 26.93
N ASP A 13 8.89 -15.01 25.64
CA ASP A 13 8.14 -14.05 24.83
C ASP A 13 7.42 -14.69 23.61
N ASP A 14 7.15 -16.00 23.69
CA ASP A 14 6.20 -16.68 22.78
C ASP A 14 4.76 -16.50 23.32
N PHE A 15 4.05 -15.53 22.75
CA PHE A 15 2.67 -15.20 23.14
C PHE A 15 1.64 -16.06 22.41
N ASP A 16 1.20 -17.18 23.01
CA ASP A 16 -0.04 -17.88 22.63
C ASP A 16 -1.28 -17.03 23.06
N LEU A 17 -2.12 -16.59 22.12
CA LEU A 17 -3.45 -16.02 22.40
C LEU A 17 -4.49 -17.15 22.23
N PRO A 18 -5.36 -17.55 23.18
CA PRO A 18 -5.69 -18.98 23.37
C PRO A 18 -6.63 -19.68 22.33
N GLY A 19 -6.59 -21.02 22.25
CA GLY A 19 -7.36 -21.93 21.36
C GLY A 19 -8.72 -21.49 20.75
N ARG A 20 -9.88 -21.72 21.39
CA ARG A 20 -10.19 -21.26 22.75
C ARG A 20 -10.15 -19.72 22.83
N GLU A 21 -10.75 -19.10 21.81
CA GLU A 21 -10.96 -17.66 21.61
C GLU A 21 -9.67 -16.82 21.42
N ASN A 22 -8.90 -17.19 20.35
CA ASN A 22 -7.96 -16.41 19.50
C ASN A 22 -6.48 -16.88 19.25
N ASN A 23 -6.18 -18.19 19.11
CA ASN A 23 -4.96 -18.93 18.61
C ASN A 23 -3.65 -18.31 17.99
N PHE A 24 -3.37 -17.01 17.96
CA PHE A 24 -2.30 -16.43 17.12
C PHE A 24 -1.00 -16.13 17.90
N THR A 25 0.12 -16.75 17.51
CA THR A 25 1.45 -16.48 18.06
C THR A 25 2.19 -15.36 17.32
N LEU A 26 2.36 -14.21 17.98
CA LEU A 26 2.91 -13.01 17.35
C LEU A 26 4.38 -12.80 17.74
N ASN A 27 5.29 -13.24 16.87
CA ASN A 27 6.73 -13.28 17.16
C ASN A 27 7.40 -11.88 17.08
N LEU A 28 7.41 -11.15 18.21
CA LEU A 28 7.94 -9.77 18.36
C LEU A 28 9.48 -9.67 18.36
N SER A 29 10.19 -10.79 18.31
CA SER A 29 11.66 -10.89 18.39
C SER A 29 12.39 -10.14 17.25
N ARG A 30 11.88 -10.21 16.02
CA ARG A 30 12.61 -9.75 14.80
C ARG A 30 12.63 -8.23 14.57
N PRO A 31 11.55 -7.44 14.84
CA PRO A 31 11.61 -5.98 14.72
C PRO A 31 12.58 -5.32 15.71
N VAL A 32 12.75 -5.90 16.91
CA VAL A 32 13.69 -5.41 17.93
C VAL A 32 15.15 -5.68 17.53
N GLU A 33 15.41 -6.82 16.88
CA GLU A 33 16.71 -7.21 16.31
C GLU A 33 17.21 -6.19 15.26
N TRP A 34 16.32 -5.68 14.40
CA TRP A 34 16.68 -4.74 13.33
C TRP A 34 16.87 -3.28 13.82
N ILE A 35 16.29 -2.91 14.96
CA ILE A 35 16.46 -1.57 15.56
C ILE A 35 17.81 -1.45 16.30
N LEU A 36 18.36 -2.55 16.80
CA LEU A 36 19.60 -2.61 17.59
C LEU A 36 20.89 -2.80 16.76
N THR A 37 20.83 -3.33 15.54
CA THR A 37 22.02 -3.88 14.85
C THR A 37 22.81 -2.89 13.99
N CYS A 38 22.16 -2.07 13.15
CA CYS A 38 22.89 -1.26 12.15
C CYS A 38 23.81 -0.17 12.71
N PRO A 39 23.40 0.74 13.62
CA PRO A 39 24.29 1.80 14.11
C PRO A 39 25.21 1.36 15.25
N ILE A 40 24.79 0.40 16.09
CA ILE A 40 25.57 -0.02 17.27
C ILE A 40 26.87 -0.73 16.88
N MET A 41 26.90 -1.45 15.74
CA MET A 41 28.14 -2.05 15.22
C MET A 41 29.13 -1.01 14.68
N GLN A 42 28.67 0.10 14.11
CA GLN A 42 29.56 1.15 13.61
C GLN A 42 30.03 2.06 14.76
N LEU A 43 29.16 2.43 15.69
CA LEU A 43 29.49 3.36 16.77
C LEU A 43 30.39 2.73 17.86
N LYS A 44 30.21 1.44 18.20
CA LYS A 44 31.05 0.78 19.22
C LYS A 44 32.52 0.64 18.81
N LEU A 45 32.83 0.49 17.52
CA LEU A 45 34.23 0.34 17.06
C LEU A 45 35.04 1.65 17.11
N VAL A 46 34.38 2.81 17.01
CA VAL A 46 35.05 4.12 17.05
C VAL A 46 35.25 4.58 18.49
N VAL A 47 34.24 4.39 19.36
CA VAL A 47 34.28 4.85 20.76
C VAL A 47 35.24 4.02 21.63
N LEU A 48 35.37 2.70 21.39
CA LEU A 48 36.31 1.84 22.15
C LEU A 48 37.80 2.04 21.79
N ALA A 49 38.11 2.68 20.66
CA ALA A 49 39.47 2.78 20.13
C ALA A 49 40.20 4.09 20.51
N GLY A 50 39.50 5.04 21.15
CA GLY A 50 40.07 6.26 21.72
C GLY A 50 40.86 7.13 20.73
N SER A 51 41.85 7.87 21.24
CA SER A 51 42.72 8.77 20.46
C SER A 51 43.65 8.06 19.46
N ARG A 52 43.54 6.73 19.31
CA ARG A 52 44.41 5.89 18.47
C ARG A 52 43.84 5.58 17.08
N VAL A 53 42.62 6.05 16.76
CA VAL A 53 42.00 5.88 15.43
C VAL A 53 42.53 6.93 14.45
N PRO A 54 43.20 6.55 13.34
CA PRO A 54 43.69 7.50 12.35
C PRO A 54 42.55 8.21 11.61
N SER A 55 42.74 9.50 11.31
CA SER A 55 41.70 10.40 10.78
C SER A 55 40.99 9.90 9.51
N TYR A 56 41.65 9.10 8.67
CA TYR A 56 41.05 8.55 7.45
C TYR A 56 39.81 7.67 7.72
N ARG A 57 39.72 7.01 8.89
CA ARG A 57 38.56 6.16 9.22
C ARG A 57 37.28 6.94 9.50
N ARG A 58 37.40 8.21 9.91
CA ARG A 58 36.25 9.11 10.11
C ARG A 58 35.60 9.51 8.78
N PHE A 59 36.40 9.63 7.71
CA PHE A 59 35.89 9.86 6.36
C PHE A 59 35.38 8.58 5.67
N MET A 60 35.97 7.41 5.98
CA MET A 60 35.54 6.13 5.42
C MET A 60 34.13 5.68 5.85
N MET A 61 33.62 6.08 7.03
CA MET A 61 32.25 5.70 7.44
C MET A 61 31.16 6.43 6.61
N PRO A 62 31.19 7.77 6.46
CA PRO A 62 30.34 8.47 5.50
C PRO A 62 30.57 7.98 4.07
N LEU A 63 31.82 7.70 3.67
CA LEU A 63 32.10 7.16 2.33
C LEU A 63 31.43 5.78 2.12
N MET A 64 31.38 4.92 3.14
CA MET A 64 30.71 3.62 3.05
C MET A 64 29.18 3.73 3.10
N SER A 65 28.58 4.67 3.83
CA SER A 65 27.13 4.90 3.73
C SER A 65 26.76 5.51 2.38
N VAL A 66 27.58 6.43 1.86
CA VAL A 66 27.46 6.97 0.50
C VAL A 66 27.71 5.88 -0.55
N ALA A 67 28.64 4.94 -0.34
CA ALA A 67 28.85 3.81 -1.25
C ALA A 67 27.70 2.79 -1.20
N VAL A 68 27.09 2.54 -0.04
CA VAL A 68 25.88 1.71 0.09
C VAL A 68 24.67 2.40 -0.54
N LEU A 69 24.53 3.72 -0.38
CA LEU A 69 23.52 4.52 -1.09
C LEU A 69 23.76 4.52 -2.60
N LEU A 70 24.99 4.75 -3.06
CA LEU A 70 25.37 4.74 -4.48
C LEU A 70 25.20 3.35 -5.09
N CYS A 71 25.55 2.28 -4.38
CA CYS A 71 25.37 0.91 -4.83
C CYS A 71 23.88 0.53 -4.83
N GLY A 72 23.11 0.98 -3.83
CA GLY A 72 21.65 0.85 -3.80
C GLY A 72 20.98 1.58 -4.98
N THR A 73 21.38 2.82 -5.28
CA THR A 73 20.90 3.54 -6.47
C THR A 73 21.40 2.88 -7.75
N ALA A 74 22.64 2.38 -7.80
CA ALA A 74 23.17 1.68 -8.97
C ALA A 74 22.40 0.37 -9.22
N SER A 75 22.02 -0.38 -8.17
CA SER A 75 21.13 -1.55 -8.29
C SER A 75 19.72 -1.17 -8.75
N MET A 76 19.23 0.04 -8.46
CA MET A 76 17.99 0.55 -9.05
C MET A 76 18.15 0.90 -10.55
N PHE A 77 19.29 1.49 -10.94
CA PHE A 77 19.59 1.77 -12.36
C PHE A 77 19.87 0.49 -13.16
N THR A 78 20.54 -0.52 -12.60
CA THR A 78 20.73 -1.83 -13.26
C THR A 78 19.49 -2.72 -13.19
N GLY A 79 18.44 -2.30 -12.47
CA GLY A 79 17.14 -2.97 -12.45
C GLY A 79 16.43 -2.96 -13.81
N GLU A 80 16.82 -2.06 -14.73
CA GLU A 80 16.38 -2.03 -16.13
C GLU A 80 16.70 -3.33 -16.89
N GLY A 81 17.62 -4.17 -16.40
CA GLY A 81 18.02 -5.41 -17.07
C GLY A 81 17.01 -6.57 -17.02
N ASN A 82 15.91 -6.45 -16.25
CA ASN A 82 14.98 -7.59 -16.00
C ASN A 82 13.49 -7.22 -16.05
N SER A 83 13.15 -6.02 -16.54
CA SER A 83 11.78 -5.61 -16.87
C SER A 83 11.74 -5.17 -18.33
N GLU A 84 10.73 -5.60 -19.09
CA GLU A 84 10.68 -5.47 -20.56
C GLU A 84 10.35 -4.04 -21.04
N GLY A 85 11.16 -3.05 -20.65
CA GLY A 85 11.21 -1.72 -21.26
C GLY A 85 10.12 -0.70 -20.87
N GLU A 86 9.11 -1.07 -20.07
CA GLU A 86 7.95 -0.19 -19.83
C GLU A 86 8.02 0.69 -18.55
N GLU A 87 9.00 0.50 -17.66
CA GLU A 87 9.13 1.29 -16.43
C GLU A 87 10.46 2.06 -16.33
N SER A 88 10.38 3.40 -16.37
CA SER A 88 11.49 4.31 -16.10
C SER A 88 11.51 4.77 -14.65
N LEU A 89 12.69 5.16 -14.14
CA LEU A 89 12.87 5.67 -12.77
C LEU A 89 11.95 6.87 -12.42
N PHE A 90 11.48 7.63 -13.41
CA PHE A 90 10.50 8.71 -13.26
C PHE A 90 9.09 8.38 -13.82
N SER A 91 8.90 7.28 -14.56
CA SER A 91 7.60 6.88 -15.15
C SER A 91 7.32 5.38 -14.95
N GLY A 92 6.38 5.04 -14.06
CA GLY A 92 6.03 3.67 -13.67
C GLY A 92 5.33 3.66 -12.30
N ASP A 93 4.35 2.77 -12.09
CA ASP A 93 3.53 2.74 -10.86
C ASP A 93 4.01 1.73 -9.81
N SER A 94 5.14 1.05 -10.04
CA SER A 94 5.64 -0.01 -9.16
C SER A 94 5.80 0.43 -7.69
N ASP A 95 5.28 -0.40 -6.80
CA ASP A 95 5.35 -0.20 -5.34
C ASP A 95 6.80 -0.11 -4.84
N PHE A 96 7.73 -0.77 -5.54
CA PHE A 96 9.16 -0.68 -5.32
C PHE A 96 9.69 0.75 -5.53
N ARG A 97 9.29 1.44 -6.61
CA ARG A 97 9.70 2.83 -6.88
C ARG A 97 9.27 3.78 -5.75
N LYS A 98 8.05 3.60 -5.25
CA LYS A 98 7.50 4.41 -4.15
C LYS A 98 8.30 4.17 -2.85
N LEU A 99 8.62 2.92 -2.53
CA LEU A 99 9.50 2.56 -1.40
C LEU A 99 10.90 3.15 -1.55
N SER A 100 11.49 3.10 -2.75
CA SER A 100 12.80 3.66 -3.08
C SER A 100 12.88 5.16 -2.88
N ILE A 101 11.87 5.90 -3.37
CA ILE A 101 11.77 7.36 -3.16
C ILE A 101 11.64 7.68 -1.68
N VAL A 102 10.80 6.95 -0.93
CA VAL A 102 10.66 7.14 0.53
C VAL A 102 11.99 6.87 1.26
N LEU A 103 12.75 5.83 0.88
CA LEU A 103 14.06 5.56 1.44
C LEU A 103 15.05 6.70 1.15
N ILE A 104 15.15 7.17 -0.09
CA ILE A 104 16.03 8.29 -0.46
C ILE A 104 15.64 9.55 0.34
N VAL A 105 14.36 9.92 0.37
CA VAL A 105 13.86 11.13 1.08
C VAL A 105 14.07 11.04 2.59
N THR A 106 13.94 9.85 3.19
CA THR A 106 14.14 9.66 4.65
C THR A 106 15.60 9.52 5.06
N TRP A 107 16.52 9.24 4.12
CA TRP A 107 17.97 9.09 4.39
C TRP A 107 18.80 10.31 3.95
N PHE A 108 18.38 11.05 2.92
CA PHE A 108 19.05 12.27 2.45
C PHE A 108 19.29 13.35 3.53
N PRO A 109 18.42 13.55 4.54
CA PRO A 109 18.68 14.48 5.63
C PRO A 109 19.91 14.13 6.48
N PHE A 110 20.37 12.86 6.52
CA PHE A 110 21.50 12.46 7.36
C PHE A 110 22.84 13.03 6.86
N PRO A 111 23.24 12.89 5.56
CA PRO A 111 24.39 13.61 5.00
C PRO A 111 24.29 15.14 5.09
N LEU A 112 23.07 15.70 4.96
CA LEU A 112 22.86 17.14 5.09
C LEU A 112 23.14 17.61 6.54
N TRP A 113 22.57 16.92 7.53
CA TRP A 113 22.79 17.21 8.95
C TRP A 113 24.24 17.03 9.38
N PHE A 114 24.90 15.97 8.90
CA PHE A 114 26.34 15.77 9.07
C PHE A 114 27.14 16.99 8.58
N SER A 115 26.83 17.47 7.37
CA SER A 115 27.51 18.61 6.75
C SER A 115 27.27 19.93 7.50
N LEU A 116 26.11 20.12 8.13
CA LEU A 116 25.78 21.31 8.93
C LEU A 116 26.43 21.31 10.33
N SER A 117 26.73 20.12 10.87
CA SER A 117 27.34 19.94 12.19
C SER A 117 28.80 20.42 12.28
N VAL A 118 29.36 20.43 13.49
CA VAL A 118 30.80 20.68 13.76
C VAL A 118 31.76 19.76 13.02
N GLU A 119 31.31 18.61 12.50
CA GLU A 119 32.15 17.67 11.75
C GLU A 119 32.26 18.04 10.26
N GLY A 120 31.35 18.88 9.76
CA GLY A 120 31.32 19.40 8.39
C GLY A 120 31.74 20.87 8.31
N PHE A 121 30.79 21.76 8.04
CA PHE A 121 31.02 23.20 7.94
C PHE A 121 30.99 23.94 9.30
N GLY A 122 30.52 23.30 10.37
CA GLY A 122 30.44 23.92 11.69
C GLY A 122 29.45 25.08 11.80
N LEU A 123 28.40 25.09 10.96
CA LEU A 123 27.34 26.09 11.02
C LEU A 123 26.48 25.95 12.29
N VAL A 124 26.30 24.71 12.76
CA VAL A 124 25.75 24.42 14.08
C VAL A 124 26.90 23.99 14.99
N THR A 125 27.16 24.78 16.04
CA THR A 125 28.23 24.54 17.02
C THR A 125 27.73 24.02 18.36
N ASP A 126 26.43 24.14 18.65
CA ASP A 126 25.83 23.63 19.88
C ASP A 126 25.66 22.10 19.81
N GLY A 127 26.38 21.39 20.68
CA GLY A 127 26.31 19.93 20.80
C GLY A 127 24.92 19.41 21.13
N PHE A 128 24.12 20.14 21.91
CA PHE A 128 22.76 19.72 22.26
C PHE A 128 21.84 19.72 21.02
N ILE A 129 21.96 20.74 20.17
CA ILE A 129 21.20 20.82 18.91
C ILE A 129 21.61 19.67 17.97
N ILE A 130 22.92 19.37 17.86
CA ILE A 130 23.44 18.29 17.03
C ILE A 130 22.89 16.92 17.47
N GLU A 131 22.95 16.62 18.76
CA GLU A 131 22.42 15.36 19.33
C GLU A 131 20.91 15.24 19.12
N MET A 132 20.14 16.31 19.38
CA MET A 132 18.70 16.32 19.14
C MET A 132 18.35 16.11 17.66
N GLY A 133 19.08 16.73 16.73
CA GLY A 133 18.87 16.51 15.30
C GLY A 133 19.09 15.05 14.89
N TRP A 134 20.13 14.38 15.41
CA TRP A 134 20.34 12.96 15.16
C TRP A 134 19.22 12.08 15.71
N VAL A 135 18.68 12.40 16.89
CA VAL A 135 17.54 11.67 17.48
C VAL A 135 16.28 11.87 16.64
N VAL A 136 15.95 13.11 16.28
CA VAL A 136 14.77 13.43 15.46
C VAL A 136 14.84 12.75 14.09
N LEU A 137 15.98 12.81 13.39
CA LEU A 137 16.16 12.15 12.09
C LEU A 137 16.03 10.63 12.19
N ASN A 138 16.58 10.00 13.24
CA ASN A 138 16.43 8.56 13.47
C ASN A 138 14.98 8.16 13.72
N ILE A 139 14.23 8.94 14.52
CA ILE A 139 12.82 8.69 14.80
C ILE A 139 12.01 8.83 13.51
N VAL A 140 12.08 9.98 12.84
CA VAL A 140 11.30 10.28 11.62
C VAL A 140 11.57 9.25 10.53
N SER A 141 12.84 8.94 10.26
CA SER A 141 13.22 7.96 9.22
C SER A 141 12.69 6.56 9.54
N LYS A 142 12.91 6.04 10.76
CA LYS A 142 12.47 4.68 11.13
C LYS A 142 10.96 4.55 11.19
N PHE A 143 10.24 5.50 11.78
CA PHE A 143 8.78 5.43 11.89
C PHE A 143 8.09 5.56 10.53
N LEU A 144 8.51 6.49 9.67
CA LEU A 144 7.96 6.59 8.31
C LEU A 144 8.24 5.33 7.50
N PHE A 145 9.45 4.76 7.58
CA PHE A 145 9.81 3.53 6.88
C PHE A 145 8.99 2.31 7.34
N ILE A 146 8.76 2.16 8.65
CA ILE A 146 7.92 1.08 9.20
C ILE A 146 6.47 1.21 8.73
N ILE A 147 5.87 2.40 8.86
CA ILE A 147 4.49 2.67 8.41
C ILE A 147 4.35 2.40 6.90
N TRP A 148 5.35 2.80 6.11
CA TRP A 148 5.37 2.58 4.67
C TRP A 148 5.47 1.09 4.31
N LEU A 149 6.41 0.35 4.92
CA LEU A 149 6.54 -1.09 4.73
C LEU A 149 5.27 -1.85 5.13
N GLN A 150 4.63 -1.48 6.23
CA GLN A 150 3.35 -2.08 6.65
C GLN A 150 2.24 -1.84 5.62
N ARG A 151 2.16 -0.63 5.05
CA ARG A 151 1.22 -0.33 3.95
C ARG A 151 1.51 -1.14 2.69
N CYS A 152 2.77 -1.15 2.22
CA CYS A 152 3.17 -1.96 1.06
C CYS A 152 2.86 -3.44 1.27
N LYS A 153 3.14 -3.98 2.46
CA LYS A 153 2.83 -5.37 2.80
C LYS A 153 1.32 -5.66 2.77
N MET A 154 0.50 -4.81 3.39
CA MET A 154 -0.97 -4.99 3.36
C MET A 154 -1.54 -4.92 1.94
N VAL A 155 -1.05 -3.99 1.11
CA VAL A 155 -1.47 -3.88 -0.30
C VAL A 155 -1.05 -5.13 -1.09
N HIS A 156 0.19 -5.58 -0.95
CA HIS A 156 0.68 -6.77 -1.64
C HIS A 156 -0.04 -8.05 -1.19
N GLN A 157 -0.29 -8.23 0.11
CA GLN A 157 -1.07 -9.37 0.62
C GLN A 157 -2.49 -9.38 0.03
N ARG A 158 -3.19 -8.24 -0.01
CA ARG A 158 -4.52 -8.15 -0.64
C ARG A 158 -4.49 -8.47 -2.13
N LYS A 159 -3.49 -7.98 -2.87
CA LYS A 159 -3.28 -8.35 -4.29
C LYS A 159 -3.09 -9.87 -4.45
N LEU A 160 -2.32 -10.49 -3.57
CA LEU A 160 -2.02 -11.92 -3.60
C LEU A 160 -3.22 -12.80 -3.19
N GLU A 161 -3.99 -12.38 -2.19
CA GLU A 161 -5.25 -13.00 -1.75
C GLU A 161 -6.31 -12.92 -2.85
N ALA A 162 -6.53 -11.73 -3.41
CA ALA A 162 -7.43 -11.52 -4.54
C ALA A 162 -7.05 -12.35 -5.78
N ALA A 163 -5.75 -12.47 -6.08
CA ALA A 163 -5.27 -13.35 -7.13
C ALA A 163 -5.56 -14.83 -6.81
N ARG A 164 -5.26 -15.32 -5.60
CA ARG A 164 -5.56 -16.71 -5.20
C ARG A 164 -7.03 -17.04 -5.36
N GLU A 165 -7.92 -16.19 -4.85
CA GLU A 165 -9.37 -16.37 -4.97
C GLU A 165 -9.82 -16.40 -6.44
N LEU A 166 -9.37 -15.44 -7.26
CA LEU A 166 -9.72 -15.36 -8.69
C LEU A 166 -9.29 -16.61 -9.47
N TYR A 167 -8.18 -17.23 -9.09
CA TYR A 167 -7.64 -18.44 -9.70
C TYR A 167 -8.09 -19.76 -9.05
N GLY A 168 -8.85 -19.70 -7.94
CA GLY A 168 -9.31 -20.90 -7.21
C GLY A 168 -8.18 -21.70 -6.55
N LEU A 169 -7.06 -21.04 -6.22
CA LEU A 169 -5.88 -21.70 -5.63
C LEU A 169 -6.04 -21.84 -4.11
N SER A 170 -5.57 -22.96 -3.55
CA SER A 170 -5.60 -23.17 -2.10
C SER A 170 -4.62 -22.22 -1.39
N PRO A 171 -4.91 -21.77 -0.14
CA PRO A 171 -3.97 -20.96 0.64
C PRO A 171 -2.59 -21.63 0.86
N SER A 172 -2.55 -22.97 0.79
CA SER A 172 -1.33 -23.79 0.88
C SER A 172 -0.41 -23.71 -0.34
N ASP A 173 -0.92 -23.30 -1.49
CA ASP A 173 -0.23 -23.52 -2.75
C ASP A 173 0.81 -22.43 -2.97
N GLU A 174 2.05 -22.84 -3.26
CA GLU A 174 3.13 -21.93 -3.62
C GLU A 174 2.80 -21.27 -4.96
N ILE A 175 2.53 -19.96 -4.92
CA ILE A 175 2.26 -19.19 -6.13
C ILE A 175 3.57 -19.00 -6.88
N ASN A 176 3.71 -19.68 -8.02
CA ASN A 176 4.69 -19.26 -9.01
C ASN A 176 4.16 -18.01 -9.73
N GLU A 177 4.65 -16.84 -9.34
CA GLU A 177 4.26 -15.53 -9.87
C GLU A 177 4.45 -15.44 -11.40
N GLU A 178 5.48 -16.11 -11.94
CA GLU A 178 5.76 -16.17 -13.38
C GLU A 178 4.68 -16.98 -14.13
N ALA A 179 4.22 -18.11 -13.56
CA ALA A 179 3.13 -18.89 -14.13
C ALA A 179 1.80 -18.11 -14.10
N LEU A 180 1.58 -17.33 -13.04
CA LEU A 180 0.37 -16.50 -12.88
C LEU A 180 0.37 -15.33 -13.87
N LYS A 181 1.50 -14.64 -14.06
CA LYS A 181 1.71 -13.65 -15.15
C LYS A 181 1.53 -14.27 -16.53
N LYS A 182 2.04 -15.48 -16.77
CA LYS A 182 1.87 -16.18 -18.05
C LYS A 182 0.41 -16.52 -18.34
N GLN A 183 -0.35 -16.96 -17.34
CA GLN A 183 -1.81 -17.14 -17.49
C GLN A 183 -2.54 -15.80 -17.69
N ALA A 184 -2.13 -14.73 -17.00
CA ALA A 184 -2.66 -13.38 -17.19
C ALA A 184 -2.49 -12.90 -18.65
N LEU A 185 -1.28 -13.05 -19.21
CA LEU A 185 -0.96 -12.69 -20.59
C LEU A 185 -1.70 -13.57 -21.61
N THR A 186 -1.79 -14.88 -21.36
CA THR A 186 -2.49 -15.81 -22.25
C THR A 186 -3.99 -15.47 -22.36
N ASN A 187 -4.60 -15.03 -21.26
CA ASN A 187 -6.02 -14.63 -21.26
C ASN A 187 -6.22 -13.15 -21.68
N GLY A 188 -5.27 -12.27 -21.36
CA GLY A 188 -5.34 -10.83 -21.60
C GLY A 188 -5.02 -10.39 -23.03
N ASN A 189 -4.28 -11.19 -23.81
CA ASN A 189 -3.98 -10.91 -25.22
C ASN A 189 -5.22 -10.86 -26.13
N THR A 190 -6.41 -11.26 -25.63
CA THR A 190 -7.69 -11.14 -26.33
C THR A 190 -8.39 -9.79 -26.13
N THR A 191 -7.93 -8.94 -25.21
CA THR A 191 -8.70 -7.78 -24.71
C THR A 191 -7.88 -6.49 -24.54
N ALA A 192 -6.61 -6.46 -24.97
CA ALA A 192 -5.77 -5.27 -24.87
C ALA A 192 -6.27 -4.12 -25.78
N MET A 193 -6.45 -2.93 -25.19
CA MET A 193 -6.81 -1.64 -25.82
C MET A 193 -8.24 -1.47 -26.39
N GLY A 194 -9.11 -2.47 -26.34
CA GLY A 194 -10.55 -2.25 -26.44
C GLY A 194 -11.10 -1.78 -25.10
N GLY A 195 -11.83 -0.65 -25.06
CA GLY A 195 -12.58 -0.25 -23.87
C GLY A 195 -13.54 -1.35 -23.42
N ILE A 196 -13.73 -1.51 -22.10
CA ILE A 196 -14.59 -2.56 -21.55
C ILE A 196 -16.06 -2.17 -21.80
N ASN A 197 -16.59 -2.58 -22.94
CA ASN A 197 -17.99 -2.35 -23.30
C ASN A 197 -18.89 -3.37 -22.59
N ALA A 198 -19.89 -2.87 -21.87
CA ALA A 198 -20.90 -3.69 -21.18
C ALA A 198 -21.63 -4.65 -22.15
N GLU A 199 -21.86 -4.22 -23.39
CA GLU A 199 -22.50 -5.00 -24.46
C GLU A 199 -21.83 -6.37 -24.70
N ASN A 200 -20.50 -6.48 -24.50
CA ASN A 200 -19.76 -7.73 -24.68
C ASN A 200 -20.16 -8.83 -23.69
N TYR A 201 -20.80 -8.45 -22.57
CA TYR A 201 -21.29 -9.35 -21.54
C TYR A 201 -22.82 -9.48 -21.56
N GLY A 202 -23.49 -8.91 -22.58
CA GLY A 202 -24.95 -8.84 -22.66
C GLY A 202 -25.58 -7.80 -21.72
N LEU A 203 -24.76 -6.89 -21.16
CA LEU A 203 -25.17 -5.81 -20.27
C LEU A 203 -25.38 -4.50 -21.04
N GLY A 204 -26.10 -3.55 -20.44
CA GLY A 204 -26.35 -2.22 -21.00
C GLY A 204 -27.60 -2.12 -21.87
N GLN A 205 -28.58 -3.03 -21.71
CA GLN A 205 -29.84 -3.00 -22.46
C GLN A 205 -31.06 -2.97 -21.51
N GLY A 206 -32.02 -2.09 -21.80
CA GLY A 206 -33.26 -1.96 -21.02
C GLY A 206 -33.18 -0.93 -19.89
N GLU A 207 -34.14 -0.98 -18.96
CA GLU A 207 -34.29 0.00 -17.89
C GLU A 207 -33.17 -0.05 -16.83
N GLU A 208 -32.46 -1.18 -16.70
CA GLU A 208 -31.35 -1.33 -15.75
C GLU A 208 -29.98 -0.90 -16.32
N ALA A 209 -29.90 -0.55 -17.61
CA ALA A 209 -28.65 -0.34 -18.36
C ALA A 209 -27.63 0.58 -17.66
N ASP A 210 -28.08 1.70 -17.10
CA ASP A 210 -27.23 2.64 -16.35
C ASP A 210 -26.56 1.98 -15.14
N SER A 211 -27.28 1.10 -14.43
CA SER A 211 -26.77 0.39 -13.25
C SER A 211 -25.81 -0.75 -13.60
N GLU A 212 -25.99 -1.38 -14.77
CA GLU A 212 -25.09 -2.41 -15.29
C GLU A 212 -23.79 -1.79 -15.82
N LEU A 213 -23.90 -0.69 -16.59
CA LEU A 213 -22.75 0.12 -17.03
C LEU A 213 -21.92 0.60 -15.83
N LYS A 214 -22.60 1.09 -14.77
CA LYS A 214 -21.93 1.54 -13.55
C LYS A 214 -21.23 0.39 -12.81
N MET A 215 -21.82 -0.81 -12.77
CA MET A 215 -21.15 -1.98 -12.21
C MET A 215 -19.85 -2.30 -12.97
N VAL A 216 -19.89 -2.30 -14.31
CA VAL A 216 -18.72 -2.57 -15.17
C VAL A 216 -17.60 -1.55 -14.91
N GLU A 217 -17.96 -0.27 -14.80
CA GLU A 217 -17.03 0.83 -14.47
C GLU A 217 -16.38 0.62 -13.10
N ILE A 218 -17.17 0.40 -12.04
CA ILE A 218 -16.66 0.20 -10.67
C ILE A 218 -15.70 -1.00 -10.58
N VAL A 219 -16.04 -2.10 -11.25
CA VAL A 219 -15.17 -3.30 -11.31
C VAL A 219 -13.87 -2.97 -12.04
N ALA A 220 -13.93 -2.32 -13.20
CA ALA A 220 -12.75 -1.93 -13.95
C ALA A 220 -11.81 -1.00 -13.16
N GLU A 221 -12.36 0.05 -12.55
CA GLU A 221 -11.58 0.97 -11.73
C GLU A 221 -11.00 0.30 -10.47
N THR A 222 -11.73 -0.62 -9.84
CA THR A 222 -11.24 -1.40 -8.70
C THR A 222 -10.06 -2.28 -9.12
N MET A 223 -10.18 -2.97 -10.25
CA MET A 223 -9.10 -3.82 -10.79
C MET A 223 -7.87 -2.99 -11.20
N VAL A 224 -8.05 -1.80 -11.79
CA VAL A 224 -6.95 -0.85 -12.02
C VAL A 224 -6.29 -0.43 -10.71
N THR A 225 -7.08 -0.08 -9.68
CA THR A 225 -6.58 0.36 -8.37
C THR A 225 -5.79 -0.74 -7.64
N LEU A 226 -6.13 -2.01 -7.88
CA LEU A 226 -5.40 -3.18 -7.37
C LEU A 226 -4.21 -3.59 -8.24
N GLY A 227 -3.97 -2.95 -9.38
CA GLY A 227 -2.93 -3.36 -10.34
C GLY A 227 -3.23 -4.71 -11.02
N MET A 228 -4.52 -5.06 -11.12
CA MET A 228 -5.06 -6.31 -11.68
C MET A 228 -5.91 -6.05 -12.94
N SER A 229 -5.67 -4.94 -13.66
CA SER A 229 -6.48 -4.52 -14.81
C SER A 229 -6.60 -5.59 -15.92
N SER A 230 -5.55 -6.38 -16.13
CA SER A 230 -5.52 -7.53 -17.06
C SER A 230 -6.51 -8.67 -16.71
N HIS A 231 -7.04 -8.67 -15.48
CA HIS A 231 -7.97 -9.68 -14.98
C HIS A 231 -9.44 -9.21 -14.98
N THR A 232 -9.71 -7.97 -15.41
CA THR A 232 -11.06 -7.37 -15.31
C THR A 232 -12.11 -8.14 -16.10
N ASP A 233 -11.83 -8.52 -17.35
CA ASP A 233 -12.75 -9.29 -18.20
C ASP A 233 -13.13 -10.63 -17.54
N ARG A 234 -12.15 -11.35 -16.96
CA ARG A 234 -12.41 -12.61 -16.24
C ARG A 234 -13.32 -12.40 -15.03
N LEU A 235 -13.09 -11.35 -14.23
CA LEU A 235 -13.94 -11.05 -13.08
C LEU A 235 -15.37 -10.69 -13.51
N LEU A 236 -15.52 -9.87 -14.56
CA LEU A 236 -16.83 -9.50 -15.10
C LEU A 236 -17.61 -10.70 -15.63
N ARG A 237 -16.96 -11.61 -16.38
CA ARG A 237 -17.59 -12.86 -16.82
C ARG A 237 -18.08 -13.69 -15.64
N LEU A 238 -17.22 -13.92 -14.64
CA LEU A 238 -17.59 -14.68 -13.45
C LEU A 238 -18.77 -14.06 -12.68
N MET A 239 -18.82 -12.72 -12.59
CA MET A 239 -19.94 -12.01 -11.98
C MET A 239 -21.24 -12.19 -12.77
N VAL A 240 -21.21 -11.98 -14.09
CA VAL A 240 -22.39 -12.10 -14.97
C VAL A 240 -22.89 -13.55 -15.06
N GLU A 241 -21.99 -14.54 -15.17
CA GLU A 241 -22.31 -15.97 -15.15
C GLU A 241 -23.02 -16.40 -13.85
N ASN A 242 -22.73 -15.72 -12.74
CA ASN A 242 -23.39 -15.93 -11.44
C ASN A 242 -24.60 -15.01 -11.18
N GLY A 243 -25.07 -14.27 -12.20
CA GLY A 243 -26.25 -13.40 -12.11
C GLY A 243 -26.01 -12.07 -11.36
N VAL A 244 -24.76 -11.64 -11.21
CA VAL A 244 -24.38 -10.34 -10.66
C VAL A 244 -24.22 -9.35 -11.82
N THR A 245 -25.34 -8.78 -12.28
CA THR A 245 -25.41 -7.90 -13.45
C THR A 245 -25.48 -6.41 -13.11
N ASN A 246 -26.03 -6.05 -11.94
CA ASN A 246 -26.26 -4.66 -11.53
C ASN A 246 -25.65 -4.33 -10.14
N THR A 247 -25.51 -3.04 -9.85
CA THR A 247 -24.95 -2.54 -8.57
C THR A 247 -25.80 -2.90 -7.35
N ALA A 248 -27.11 -3.12 -7.51
CA ALA A 248 -28.01 -3.48 -6.41
C ALA A 248 -27.83 -4.94 -5.95
N VAL A 249 -27.51 -5.86 -6.87
CA VAL A 249 -27.08 -7.23 -6.54
C VAL A 249 -25.69 -7.20 -5.93
N LEU A 250 -24.76 -6.43 -6.51
CA LEU A 250 -23.40 -6.26 -5.98
C LEU A 250 -23.41 -5.78 -4.51
N GLU A 251 -24.24 -4.79 -4.16
CA GLU A 251 -24.38 -4.24 -2.80
C GLU A 251 -24.96 -5.26 -1.78
N ARG A 252 -25.60 -6.35 -2.25
CA ARG A 252 -26.20 -7.39 -1.40
C ARG A 252 -25.34 -8.65 -1.22
N LEU A 253 -24.23 -8.78 -1.94
CA LEU A 253 -23.33 -9.92 -1.78
C LEU A 253 -22.67 -9.89 -0.40
N ASN A 254 -22.71 -11.01 0.32
CA ASN A 254 -21.95 -11.24 1.55
C ASN A 254 -20.90 -12.35 1.32
N ALA A 255 -20.00 -12.54 2.29
CA ALA A 255 -18.94 -13.56 2.19
C ALA A 255 -19.49 -14.98 1.91
N GLU A 256 -20.60 -15.35 2.55
CA GLU A 256 -21.27 -16.64 2.35
C GLU A 256 -21.75 -16.80 0.91
N ARG A 257 -22.46 -15.80 0.36
CA ARG A 257 -22.96 -15.82 -1.01
C ARG A 257 -21.84 -15.78 -2.04
N CYS A 258 -20.74 -15.07 -1.76
CA CYS A 258 -19.55 -15.13 -2.62
C CYS A 258 -18.96 -16.55 -2.63
N MET A 259 -18.88 -17.24 -1.49
CA MET A 259 -18.45 -18.65 -1.46
C MET A 259 -19.40 -19.58 -2.22
N GLU A 260 -20.73 -19.43 -2.06
CA GLU A 260 -21.72 -20.22 -2.81
C GLU A 260 -21.58 -20.05 -4.34
N LEU A 261 -21.31 -18.82 -4.79
CA LEU A 261 -21.15 -18.46 -6.20
C LEU A 261 -19.70 -18.65 -6.73
N ASN A 262 -18.78 -19.14 -5.90
CA ASN A 262 -17.34 -19.23 -6.18
C ASN A 262 -16.73 -17.90 -6.66
N LEU A 263 -17.23 -16.77 -6.14
CA LEU A 263 -16.75 -15.43 -6.44
C LEU A 263 -15.64 -15.00 -5.46
N PRO A 264 -14.60 -14.29 -5.93
CA PRO A 264 -13.51 -13.79 -5.08
C PRO A 264 -13.99 -12.66 -4.16
N HIS A 265 -14.34 -13.01 -2.92
CA HIS A 265 -14.92 -12.09 -1.94
C HIS A 265 -14.04 -10.85 -1.69
N ALA A 266 -12.70 -10.98 -1.69
CA ALA A 266 -11.81 -9.83 -1.50
C ALA A 266 -11.92 -8.79 -2.64
N LEU A 267 -12.19 -9.24 -3.87
CA LEU A 267 -12.44 -8.35 -5.01
C LEU A 267 -13.85 -7.74 -4.96
N ILE A 268 -14.85 -8.53 -4.55
CA ILE A 268 -16.23 -8.05 -4.38
C ILE A 268 -16.32 -6.99 -3.27
N ASP A 269 -15.71 -7.21 -2.09
CA ASP A 269 -15.62 -6.21 -1.02
C ASP A 269 -14.88 -4.93 -1.48
N GLY A 270 -13.84 -5.08 -2.30
CA GLY A 270 -13.17 -3.95 -2.96
C GLY A 270 -14.13 -3.12 -3.83
N CYS A 271 -14.92 -3.78 -4.67
CA CYS A 271 -15.91 -3.13 -5.54
C CYS A 271 -17.05 -2.49 -4.72
N GLN A 272 -17.54 -3.17 -3.68
CA GLN A 272 -18.57 -2.66 -2.78
C GLN A 272 -18.11 -1.40 -2.03
N ARG A 273 -16.90 -1.40 -1.46
CA ARG A 273 -16.34 -0.21 -0.80
C ARG A 273 -16.22 0.98 -1.75
N ARG A 274 -15.82 0.72 -3.00
CA ARG A 274 -15.74 1.76 -4.05
C ARG A 274 -17.12 2.30 -4.40
N TRP A 275 -18.10 1.42 -4.63
CA TRP A 275 -19.50 1.79 -4.87
C TRP A 275 -20.07 2.65 -3.74
N ILE A 276 -19.86 2.26 -2.48
CA ILE A 276 -20.33 3.02 -1.31
C ILE A 276 -19.68 4.41 -1.25
N ALA A 277 -18.37 4.52 -1.53
CA ALA A 277 -17.68 5.80 -1.59
C ALA A 277 -18.24 6.71 -2.71
N GLU A 278 -18.51 6.15 -3.89
CA GLU A 278 -19.06 6.90 -5.01
C GLU A 278 -20.52 7.32 -4.80
N LYS A 279 -21.35 6.44 -4.23
CA LYS A 279 -22.73 6.70 -3.82
C LYS A 279 -22.82 7.85 -2.81
N MET A 280 -21.82 7.99 -1.92
CA MET A 280 -21.70 9.16 -1.03
C MET A 280 -21.37 10.46 -1.79
N ASN A 281 -20.52 10.41 -2.81
CA ASN A 281 -20.19 11.57 -3.64
C ASN A 281 -21.42 12.02 -4.47
N MET A 282 -22.09 11.09 -5.15
CA MET A 282 -23.33 11.37 -5.91
C MET A 282 -24.44 11.96 -5.04
N GLY A 283 -24.51 11.55 -3.76
CA GLY A 283 -25.43 12.11 -2.78
C GLY A 283 -25.11 13.56 -2.38
N GLN A 284 -23.85 13.98 -2.44
CA GLN A 284 -23.47 15.38 -2.18
C GLN A 284 -23.82 16.29 -3.37
N ASP A 285 -23.56 15.86 -4.60
CA ASP A 285 -23.84 16.67 -5.80
C ASP A 285 -25.35 16.89 -6.00
N ASN A 286 -26.17 15.85 -5.82
CA ASN A 286 -27.62 15.98 -5.84
C ASN A 286 -28.19 16.75 -4.62
N GLY A 287 -27.47 16.77 -3.50
CA GLY A 287 -27.84 17.53 -2.30
C GLY A 287 -27.64 19.05 -2.41
N GLY A 288 -26.96 19.53 -3.46
CA GLY A 288 -26.63 20.95 -3.64
C GLY A 288 -27.48 21.73 -4.64
N SER A 289 -28.23 21.07 -5.53
CA SER A 289 -28.79 21.71 -6.74
C SER A 289 -30.32 21.74 -6.86
N THR A 290 -31.04 20.84 -6.19
CA THR A 290 -32.52 20.72 -6.31
C THR A 290 -33.27 21.27 -5.09
N GLY A 291 -32.67 22.25 -4.42
CA GLY A 291 -33.35 23.05 -3.42
C GLY A 291 -32.77 24.45 -3.35
N GLU A 292 -33.48 25.41 -3.96
CA GLU A 292 -33.83 26.56 -3.14
C GLU A 292 -34.41 25.98 -1.84
N LYS A 293 -33.64 26.03 -0.75
CA LYS A 293 -34.25 25.95 0.57
C LYS A 293 -35.15 27.17 0.63
N GLU A 294 -36.44 26.98 0.32
CA GLU A 294 -37.48 27.95 0.62
C GLU A 294 -37.27 28.30 2.08
N ASP A 295 -36.70 29.48 2.31
CA ASP A 295 -36.29 29.91 3.63
C ASP A 295 -37.51 29.76 4.53
N PRO A 296 -37.46 28.99 5.63
CA PRO A 296 -38.66 28.74 6.44
C PRO A 296 -39.33 30.04 6.90
N PHE A 297 -38.56 31.14 6.98
CA PHE A 297 -39.09 32.49 7.17
C PHE A 297 -39.94 33.02 6.02
N LYS A 298 -39.64 32.69 4.75
CA LYS A 298 -40.43 33.09 3.57
C LYS A 298 -41.82 32.46 3.61
N LYS A 299 -41.93 31.17 3.96
CA LYS A 299 -43.23 30.51 4.20
C LYS A 299 -44.01 31.11 5.37
N LEU A 300 -43.33 31.48 6.46
CA LEU A 300 -43.96 32.16 7.60
C LEU A 300 -44.39 33.61 7.27
N LEU A 301 -43.66 34.30 6.38
CA LEU A 301 -44.00 35.65 5.90
C LEU A 301 -45.16 35.65 4.90
N GLU A 302 -45.28 34.62 4.06
CA GLU A 302 -46.41 34.47 3.14
C GLU A 302 -47.68 34.01 3.89
N ALA A 303 -47.56 33.11 4.87
CA ALA A 303 -48.68 32.71 5.73
C ALA A 303 -49.24 33.84 6.62
N ASN A 304 -48.44 34.85 6.96
CA ASN A 304 -48.90 36.06 7.67
C ASN A 304 -49.33 37.20 6.73
N LYS A 305 -49.39 36.96 5.42
CA LYS A 305 -49.74 37.98 4.40
C LYS A 305 -51.18 37.89 3.91
N GLU A 306 -51.99 36.99 4.47
CA GLU A 306 -53.42 36.93 4.16
C GLU A 306 -54.12 38.23 4.59
N PRO A 307 -54.93 38.87 3.72
CA PRO A 307 -55.41 40.22 3.93
C PRO A 307 -56.59 40.30 4.92
N GLY A 308 -56.47 41.21 5.89
CA GLY A 308 -57.60 41.84 6.58
C GLY A 308 -57.99 43.16 5.91
#